data_AF-A0AAW4V4B0-F1
#
_entry.id   AF-A0AAW4V4B0-F1
#
_cell.length_a   1.000
_cell.length_b   1.000
_cell.length_c   1.000
_cell.angle_alpha   90.00
_cell.angle_beta   90.00
_cell.angle_gamma   90.00
#
_symmetry.space_group_name_H-M   'P 1'
#
loop_
_entity.id
_entity.type
_entity.pdbx_description
1 polymer ?
#
loop_
_entity_poly.entity_id
_entity_poly.type
_entity_poly.pdbx_seq_one_letter_code
_entity_poly.pdbx_strand_id
1 'polypeptide(L)'
;MAHKRKRIFDGLYAQLEETDGNVVLFSARGEPSVIFEITNPVQQLCTDAQQYMLFHDVLSNILQTIGEGYALQKQDILCRQAYHHDVPDDAEFLT
;
A
#
# COMPACT_ATOMS: atom_id res chain seq x y z
N MET A 1 0.21 -38.98 -14.20
CA MET A 1 1.26 -38.29 -13.42
C MET A 1 0.68 -36.96 -12.96
N ALA A 2 0.65 -36.69 -11.66
CA ALA A 2 0.07 -35.45 -11.13
C ALA A 2 0.95 -34.26 -11.52
N HIS A 3 0.38 -33.30 -12.26
CA HIS A 3 1.08 -32.09 -12.66
C HIS A 3 1.43 -31.30 -11.40
N LYS A 4 2.71 -31.22 -11.03
CA LYS A 4 3.17 -30.46 -9.86
C LYS A 4 2.85 -28.99 -10.13
N ARG A 5 1.84 -28.45 -9.46
CA ARG A 5 1.41 -27.05 -9.61
C ARG A 5 2.58 -26.17 -9.16
N LYS A 6 3.18 -25.43 -10.09
CA LYS A 6 4.24 -24.47 -9.75
C LYS A 6 3.65 -23.48 -8.75
N ARG A 7 4.15 -23.48 -7.52
CA ARG A 7 3.84 -22.44 -6.53
C ARG A 7 4.76 -21.27 -6.86
N ILE A 8 4.27 -20.38 -7.72
CA ILE A 8 5.03 -19.23 -8.24
C ILE A 8 5.48 -18.30 -7.11
N PHE A 9 4.79 -18.35 -5.96
CA PHE A 9 5.03 -17.51 -4.79
C PHE A 9 5.83 -18.20 -3.68
N ASP A 10 6.15 -19.50 -3.80
CA ASP A 10 7.01 -20.16 -2.81
C ASP A 10 8.46 -19.70 -3.05
N GLY A 11 9.05 -19.05 -2.04
CA GLY A 11 10.47 -18.63 -2.05
C GLY A 11 10.76 -17.26 -2.66
N LEU A 12 9.78 -16.34 -2.71
CA LEU A 12 10.03 -14.94 -3.09
C LEU A 12 11.05 -14.26 -2.16
N TYR A 13 10.90 -14.49 -0.87
CA TYR A 13 11.81 -13.99 0.17
C TYR A 13 12.47 -15.17 0.88
N ALA A 14 13.78 -15.04 1.11
CA ALA A 14 14.60 -16.06 1.76
C ALA A 14 14.91 -15.69 3.22
N GLN A 15 14.94 -14.39 3.54
CA GLN A 15 15.27 -13.89 4.87
C GLN A 15 14.44 -12.66 5.22
N LEU A 16 14.25 -12.46 6.52
CA LEU A 16 13.60 -11.31 7.14
C LEU A 16 14.57 -10.72 8.18
N GLU A 17 14.66 -9.39 8.22
CA GLU A 17 15.41 -8.62 9.22
C GLU A 17 14.56 -7.45 9.72
N GLU A 18 14.71 -7.07 10.99
CA GLU A 18 14.11 -5.86 11.54
C GLU A 18 15.18 -4.78 11.69
N THR A 19 14.94 -3.62 11.09
CA THR A 19 15.86 -2.47 11.11
C THR A 19 15.07 -1.20 11.37
N ASP A 20 15.44 -0.45 12.42
CA ASP A 20 14.79 0.81 12.81
C ASP A 20 13.26 0.71 12.91
N GLY A 21 12.76 -0.44 13.40
CA GLY A 21 11.32 -0.72 13.52
C GLY A 21 10.61 -1.09 12.21
N ASN A 22 11.35 -1.20 11.10
CA ASN A 22 10.83 -1.64 9.81
C ASN A 22 11.28 -3.07 9.50
N VAL A 23 10.39 -3.82 8.84
CA VAL A 23 10.71 -5.17 8.36
C VAL A 23 11.32 -5.08 6.97
N VAL A 24 12.56 -5.57 6.84
CA VAL A 24 13.28 -5.69 5.58
C VAL A 24 13.26 -7.16 5.14
N LEU A 25 12.77 -7.39 3.93
CA LEU A 25 12.70 -8.71 3.32
C LEU A 25 13.82 -8.83 2.29
N PHE A 26 14.53 -9.96 2.29
CA PHE A 26 15.58 -10.23 1.31
C PHE A 26 15.17 -11.36 0.37
N SER A 27 15.35 -11.13 -0.93
CA SER A 27 15.22 -12.20 -1.93
C SER A 27 16.32 -13.24 -1.74
N ALA A 28 16.20 -14.41 -2.37
CA ALA A 28 17.26 -15.43 -2.37
C ALA A 28 18.60 -14.92 -2.98
N ARG A 29 18.57 -13.80 -3.69
CA ARG A 29 19.75 -13.12 -4.25
C ARG A 29 20.30 -12.02 -3.35
N GLY A 30 19.68 -11.76 -2.20
CA GLY A 30 20.07 -10.70 -1.27
C GLY A 30 19.54 -9.31 -1.61
N GLU A 31 18.61 -9.19 -2.56
CA GLU A 31 17.99 -7.90 -2.89
C GLU A 31 17.00 -7.51 -1.78
N PRO A 32 17.10 -6.30 -1.20
CA PRO A 32 16.21 -5.87 -0.13
C PRO A 32 14.85 -5.41 -0.68
N SER A 33 13.82 -5.55 0.14
CA SER A 33 12.47 -5.07 -0.12
C SER A 33 11.83 -4.65 1.19
N VAL A 34 11.12 -3.52 1.18
CA VAL A 34 10.37 -3.02 2.33
C VAL A 34 8.92 -2.87 1.92
N ILE A 35 8.01 -3.27 2.80
CA ILE A 35 6.56 -3.16 2.57
C ILE A 35 6.02 -2.07 3.49
N PHE A 36 5.35 -1.09 2.89
CA PHE A 36 4.66 -0.03 3.62
C PHE A 36 3.15 -0.26 3.56
N GLU A 37 2.49 -0.15 4.71
CA GLU A 37 1.03 -0.03 4.76
C GLU A 37 0.65 1.45 4.66
N ILE A 38 -0.26 1.76 3.74
CA ILE A 38 -0.80 3.11 3.56
C ILE A 38 -2.32 3.00 3.58
N THR A 39 -2.95 3.66 4.56
CA THR A 39 -4.40 3.88 4.54
C THR A 39 -4.71 4.94 3.48
N ASN A 40 -5.58 4.61 2.53
CA ASN A 40 -6.03 5.59 1.54
C ASN A 40 -6.71 6.77 2.27
N PRO A 41 -6.17 8.01 2.19
CA PRO A 41 -6.76 9.16 2.86
C PRO A 41 -8.08 9.59 2.22
N VAL A 42 -8.34 9.16 0.98
CA VAL A 42 -9.55 9.53 0.26
C VAL A 42 -10.71 8.66 0.71
N GLN A 43 -11.73 9.31 1.26
CA GLN A 43 -12.96 8.65 1.68
C GLN A 43 -13.66 7.94 0.51
N GLN A 44 -14.29 6.80 0.81
CA GLN A 44 -15.13 6.10 -0.15
C GLN A 44 -16.27 7.01 -0.63
N LEU A 45 -16.47 7.10 -1.95
CA LEU A 45 -17.46 7.98 -2.59
C LEU A 45 -17.20 9.49 -2.42
N CYS A 46 -15.98 9.89 -2.04
CA CYS A 46 -15.59 11.30 -2.00
C CYS A 46 -15.74 11.94 -3.40
N THR A 47 -16.34 13.13 -3.46
CA THR A 47 -16.49 13.92 -4.68
C THR A 47 -15.49 15.06 -4.79
N ASP A 48 -14.64 15.24 -3.77
CA ASP A 48 -13.57 16.23 -3.78
C ASP A 48 -12.36 15.71 -4.57
N ALA A 49 -12.18 16.25 -5.78
CA ALA A 49 -11.06 15.93 -6.65
C ALA A 49 -9.69 16.28 -6.04
N GLN A 50 -9.61 17.28 -5.15
CA GLN A 50 -8.34 17.69 -4.55
C GLN A 50 -7.74 16.58 -3.67
N GLN A 51 -8.57 15.82 -2.96
CA GLN A 51 -8.11 14.69 -2.13
C GLN A 51 -7.43 13.59 -2.96
N TYR A 52 -7.95 13.30 -4.15
CA TYR A 52 -7.34 12.34 -5.07
C TYR A 52 -5.98 12.81 -5.59
N MET A 53 -5.86 14.11 -5.90
CA MET A 53 -4.58 14.71 -6.31
C MET A 53 -3.54 14.63 -5.18
N LEU A 54 -3.93 14.97 -3.95
CA LEU A 54 -3.06 14.86 -2.78
C LEU A 54 -2.54 13.43 -2.56
N PHE A 55 -3.40 12.42 -2.72
CA PHE A 55 -2.96 11.02 -2.64
C PHE A 55 -1.94 10.66 -3.74
N HIS A 56 -2.13 11.17 -4.96
CA HIS A 56 -1.18 10.97 -6.05
C HIS A 56 0.18 11.66 -5.79
N ASP A 57 0.16 12.83 -5.17
CA ASP A 57 1.37 13.56 -4.80
C ASP A 57 2.20 12.79 -3.75
N VAL A 58 1.55 12.14 -2.77
CA VAL A 58 2.23 11.27 -1.80
C VAL A 58 2.99 10.15 -2.51
N LEU A 59 2.36 9.45 -3.46
CA LEU A 59 3.01 8.39 -4.23
C LEU A 59 4.16 8.93 -5.08
N SER A 60 3.98 10.11 -5.67
CA SER A 60 5.02 10.78 -6.47
C SER A 60 6.24 11.16 -5.62
N ASN A 61 6.01 11.64 -4.40
CA ASN A 61 7.08 11.97 -3.45
C ASN A 61 7.85 10.73 -3.00
N ILE A 62 7.17 9.59 -2.81
CA ILE A 62 7.84 8.31 -2.53
C ILE A 62 8.76 7.93 -3.68
N LEU A 63 8.28 7.98 -4.93
CA LEU A 63 9.06 7.68 -6.12
C LEU A 63 10.28 8.60 -6.25
N GLN A 64 10.12 9.90 -6.00
CA GLN A 64 11.23 10.86 -6.03
C GLN A 64 12.26 10.59 -4.93
N THR A 65 11.82 10.16 -3.74
CA THR A 65 12.69 9.90 -2.59
C THR A 65 13.53 8.64 -2.79
N ILE A 66 12.94 7.55 -3.31
CA ILE A 66 13.67 6.30 -3.56
C ILE A 66 14.63 6.42 -4.77
N GLY A 67 14.29 7.25 -5.75
CA GLY A 67 15.11 7.48 -6.94
C GLY A 67 15.11 6.30 -7.92
N GLU A 68 16.14 6.25 -8.77
CA GLU A 68 16.29 5.23 -9.82
C GLU A 68 16.84 3.89 -9.29
N GLY A 69 16.57 2.81 -10.02
CA GLY A 69 17.09 1.46 -9.70
C GLY A 69 16.19 0.62 -8.79
N TYR A 70 15.05 1.16 -8.36
CA TYR A 70 14.06 0.47 -7.54
C TYR A 70 12.77 0.18 -8.32
N ALA A 71 12.13 -0.94 -7.99
CA ALA A 71 10.79 -1.26 -8.45
C ALA A 71 9.78 -0.90 -7.36
N LEU A 72 8.76 -0.10 -7.69
CA LEU A 72 7.64 0.16 -6.80
C LEU A 72 6.44 -0.71 -7.21
N GLN A 73 5.93 -1.49 -6.26
CA GLN A 73 4.71 -2.27 -6.44
C GLN A 73 3.60 -1.71 -5.55
N LYS A 74 2.48 -1.31 -6.17
CA LYS A 74 1.26 -0.91 -5.46
C LYS A 74 0.28 -2.08 -5.44
N GLN A 75 -0.12 -2.49 -4.25
CA GLN A 75 -1.16 -3.50 -4.05
C GLN A 75 -2.35 -2.85 -3.35
N ASP A 76 -3.49 -2.78 -4.05
CA ASP A 76 -4.74 -2.33 -3.43
C ASP A 76 -5.38 -3.47 -2.63
N ILE A 77 -5.72 -3.19 -1.38
CA ILE A 77 -6.49 -4.08 -0.49
C ILE A 77 -7.88 -3.50 -0.38
N LEU A 78 -8.86 -4.15 -1.02
CA LEU A 78 -10.27 -3.75 -0.95
C LEU A 78 -10.94 -4.46 0.22
N CYS A 79 -11.53 -3.70 1.14
CA CYS A 79 -12.30 -4.21 2.27
C CYS A 79 -13.80 -3.95 2.06
N ARG A 80 -14.65 -4.88 2.49
CA ARG A 80 -16.12 -4.72 2.51
C ARG A 80 -16.65 -4.16 3.84
N GLN A 81 -15.77 -3.67 4.69
CA GLN A 81 -16.13 -3.05 5.96
C GLN A 81 -17.10 -1.89 5.70
N ALA A 82 -18.16 -1.82 6.51
CA ALA A 82 -19.10 -0.72 6.42
C ALA A 82 -18.39 0.59 6.77
N TYR A 83 -18.60 1.62 5.95
CA TYR A 83 -18.14 2.96 6.28
C TYR A 83 -18.79 3.41 7.60
N HIS A 84 -17.96 3.83 8.56
CA HIS A 84 -18.39 4.35 9.84
C HIS A 84 -17.69 5.69 10.04
N HIS A 85 -18.49 6.74 10.20
CA HIS A 85 -18.03 8.08 10.50
C HIS A 85 -19.03 8.69 11.45
N ASP A 86 -18.54 9.07 12.64
CA ASP A 86 -19.35 9.78 13.62
C ASP A 86 -19.63 11.17 13.05
N VAL A 87 -20.88 11.39 12.66
CA VAL A 87 -21.30 12.67 12.11
C VAL A 87 -21.56 13.62 13.29
N PRO A 88 -20.84 14.75 13.39
CA PRO A 88 -21.13 15.77 14.40
C PRO A 88 -22.57 16.29 14.28
N ASP A 89 -23.19 16.66 15.42
CA ASP A 89 -24.56 17.18 15.45
C ASP A 89 -24.74 18.47 14.62
N ASP A 90 -23.65 19.20 14.39
CA ASP A 90 -23.57 20.45 13.63
C ASP A 90 -23.03 20.27 12.20
N ALA A 91 -22.92 19.03 11.71
CA ALA A 91 -22.46 18.78 10.35
C ALA A 91 -23.36 19.49 9.33
N GLU A 92 -22.77 20.36 8.52
CA GLU A 92 -23.45 21.01 7.40
C GLU A 92 -23.78 19.94 6.34
N PHE A 93 -25.05 19.50 6.32
CA PHE A 93 -25.55 18.69 5.22
C PHE A 93 -26.04 19.61 4.10
N LEU A 94 -25.80 19.20 2.85
CA LEU A 94 -26.44 19.83 1.69
C LEU A 94 -27.95 19.57 1.79
N THR A 95 -28.72 20.60 2.16
CA THR A 95 -30.19 20.62 2.07
C THR A 95 -30.67 20.77 0.64
#